data_AF-A0A3D5ZG63-F1
#
_entry.id   AF-A0A3D5ZG63-F1
#
_cell.length_a   1.000
_cell.length_b   1.000
_cell.length_c   1.000
_cell.angle_alpha   90.00
_cell.angle_beta   90.00
_cell.angle_gamma   90.00
#
_symmetry.space_group_name_H-M   'P 1'
#
loop_
_entity.id
_entity.type
_entity.pdbx_description
1 polymer ?
#
loop_
_entity_poly.entity_id
_entity_poly.type
_entity_poly.pdbx_seq_one_letter_code
_entity_poly.pdbx_strand_id
1 'polypeptide(L)'
;FGRSLRLGLVVMVLTVIFSLMAGLAFRKKFALSSALFYATVSSLIVPSIVISLGVALEFRILDDTIKTLGEKHQITWILEDFRTTMGLFSSGLGAQLTWTLPFGLLIMFAVFNRFDPSYEEAARDLGAGPWKTFTEAVLPIIAPSLIGVALFGFTLSYDELARSSQAIGGLNTLPLELRGLTTTVTDPTIYALGTLTTGISFTVIGLALAFYFTMRRRASGKKI
;
A
#
# COMPACT_ATOMS: atom_id res chain seq x y z
N PHE A 1 9.32 -10.64 -12.48
CA PHE A 1 9.41 -10.85 -11.01
C PHE A 1 10.11 -9.71 -10.25
N GLY A 2 11.40 -9.44 -10.45
CA GLY A 2 12.16 -8.47 -9.63
C GLY A 2 11.64 -7.03 -9.62
N ARG A 3 11.00 -6.57 -10.71
CA ARG A 3 10.38 -5.23 -10.79
C ARG A 3 9.23 -5.07 -9.78
N SER A 4 8.30 -6.02 -9.76
CA SER A 4 7.20 -6.03 -8.80
C SER A 4 7.67 -6.11 -7.36
N LEU A 5 8.70 -6.92 -7.09
CA LEU A 5 9.25 -7.03 -5.74
C LEU A 5 9.83 -5.69 -5.26
N ARG A 6 10.64 -5.03 -6.09
CA ARG A 6 11.22 -3.71 -5.76
C ARG A 6 10.15 -2.65 -5.57
N LEU A 7 9.16 -2.60 -6.47
CA LEU A 7 8.04 -1.66 -6.35
C LEU A 7 7.24 -1.91 -5.07
N GLY A 8 6.88 -3.17 -4.80
CA GLY A 8 6.18 -3.59 -3.59
C GLY A 8 6.90 -3.21 -2.30
N LEU A 9 8.22 -3.42 -2.24
CA LEU A 9 9.02 -3.02 -1.09
C LEU A 9 9.05 -1.50 -0.89
N VAL A 10 9.18 -0.73 -1.97
CA VAL A 10 9.16 0.74 -1.88
C VAL A 10 7.79 1.23 -1.43
N VAL A 11 6.70 0.73 -2.02
CA VAL A 11 5.33 1.09 -1.62
C VAL A 11 5.07 0.71 -0.17
N MET A 12 5.50 -0.47 0.27
CA MET A 12 5.42 -0.91 1.67
C MET A 12 6.09 0.10 2.60
N VAL A 13 7.36 0.43 2.35
CA VAL A 13 8.14 1.33 3.21
C VAL A 13 7.50 2.72 3.26
N LEU A 14 7.12 3.27 2.11
CA LEU A 14 6.44 4.58 2.04
C LEU A 14 5.11 4.54 2.78
N THR A 15 4.32 3.48 2.60
CA THR A 15 3.04 3.32 3.28
C THR A 15 3.21 3.31 4.79
N VAL A 16 4.16 2.51 5.32
CA VAL A 16 4.45 2.47 6.76
C VAL A 16 4.88 3.84 7.29
N ILE A 17 5.82 4.50 6.61
CA ILE A 17 6.36 5.80 7.06
C ILE A 17 5.25 6.86 7.08
N PHE A 18 4.54 7.05 5.95
CA PHE A 18 3.51 8.08 5.86
C PHE A 18 2.32 7.80 6.77
N SER A 19 1.89 6.54 6.88
CA SER A 19 0.79 6.18 7.77
C SER A 19 1.16 6.36 9.24
N LEU A 20 2.39 6.01 9.65
CA LEU A 20 2.87 6.27 11.01
C LEU A 20 2.92 7.77 11.31
N MET A 21 3.53 8.56 10.42
CA MET A 21 3.65 10.01 10.59
C MET A 21 2.28 10.68 10.67
N ALA A 22 1.36 10.30 9.78
CA ALA A 22 0.00 10.85 9.78
C ALA A 22 -0.79 10.38 10.99
N GLY A 23 -0.64 9.13 11.45
CA GLY A 23 -1.25 8.63 12.66
C GLY A 23 -0.81 9.40 13.91
N LEU A 24 0.49 9.69 14.02
CA LEU A 24 1.04 10.55 15.08
C LEU A 24 0.50 11.98 14.99
N ALA A 25 0.38 12.54 13.77
CA ALA A 25 -0.17 13.87 13.55
C ALA A 25 -1.67 13.95 13.90
N PHE A 26 -2.45 12.91 13.61
CA PHE A 26 -3.90 12.86 13.82
C PHE A 26 -4.30 12.90 15.30
N ARG A 27 -3.37 12.58 16.21
CA ARG A 27 -3.56 12.74 17.65
C ARG A 27 -3.65 14.20 18.09
N LYS A 28 -3.16 15.14 17.27
CA LYS A 28 -3.32 16.58 17.48
C LYS A 28 -4.47 17.05 16.59
N LYS A 29 -5.41 17.83 17.14
CA LYS A 29 -6.41 18.51 16.29
C LYS A 29 -5.68 19.57 15.47
N PHE A 30 -5.57 19.38 14.16
CA PHE A 30 -5.05 20.38 13.24
C PHE A 30 -6.07 20.68 12.15
N ALA A 31 -6.04 21.89 11.60
CA ALA A 31 -7.10 22.40 10.72
C ALA A 31 -7.42 21.51 9.50
N LEU A 32 -6.46 20.72 9.02
CA LEU A 32 -6.58 19.89 7.83
C LEU A 32 -6.92 18.42 8.11
N SER A 33 -7.13 18.02 9.37
CA SER A 33 -7.36 16.62 9.74
C SER A 33 -8.62 16.04 9.09
N SER A 34 -9.71 16.82 9.06
CA SER A 34 -10.97 16.41 8.42
C SER A 34 -10.83 16.28 6.90
N ALA A 35 -10.12 17.21 6.26
CA ALA A 35 -9.87 17.15 4.82
C ALA A 35 -9.02 15.93 4.44
N LEU A 36 -7.98 15.62 5.22
CA LEU A 36 -7.16 14.41 5.03
C LEU A 36 -7.96 13.12 5.21
N PHE A 37 -8.85 13.08 6.22
CA PHE A 37 -9.74 11.93 6.42
C PHE A 37 -10.67 11.73 5.23
N TYR A 38 -11.32 12.80 4.75
CA TYR A 38 -12.21 12.69 3.58
C TYR A 38 -11.46 12.38 2.29
N ALA A 39 -10.26 12.94 2.09
CA ALA A 39 -9.41 12.60 0.94
C ALA A 39 -8.97 11.13 0.97
N THR A 40 -8.67 10.62 2.16
CA THR A 40 -8.34 9.21 2.40
C THR A 40 -9.51 8.31 2.01
N VAL A 41 -10.72 8.61 2.50
CA VAL A 41 -11.92 7.83 2.22
C VAL A 41 -12.32 7.95 0.74
N SER A 42 -12.25 9.14 0.15
CA SER A 42 -12.63 9.34 -1.26
C SER A 42 -11.73 8.54 -2.20
N SER A 43 -10.42 8.51 -1.94
CA SER A 43 -9.46 7.74 -2.75
C SER A 43 -9.78 6.23 -2.79
N LEU A 44 -10.38 5.69 -1.73
CA LEU A 44 -10.79 4.28 -1.67
C LEU A 44 -12.05 3.97 -2.48
N ILE A 45 -12.89 4.98 -2.73
CA ILE A 45 -14.15 4.83 -3.46
C ILE A 45 -13.89 4.86 -4.98
N VAL A 46 -12.85 5.56 -5.43
CA VAL A 46 -12.57 5.70 -6.86
C VAL A 46 -12.18 4.34 -7.48
N PRO A 47 -12.83 3.93 -8.58
CA PRO A 47 -12.46 2.70 -9.28
C PRO A 47 -10.99 2.69 -9.72
N SER A 48 -10.33 1.56 -9.53
CA SER A 48 -8.89 1.40 -9.83
C SER A 48 -8.51 1.73 -11.27
N ILE A 49 -9.36 1.36 -12.24
CA ILE A 49 -9.14 1.67 -13.66
C ILE A 49 -9.21 3.18 -13.93
N VAL A 50 -10.12 3.89 -13.25
CA VAL A 50 -10.26 5.34 -13.39
C VAL A 50 -9.01 6.05 -12.85
N ILE A 51 -8.47 5.60 -11.71
CA ILE A 51 -7.19 6.09 -11.19
C ILE A 51 -6.05 5.81 -12.19
N SER A 52 -5.97 4.59 -12.72
CA SER A 52 -4.94 4.21 -13.70
C SER A 52 -4.95 5.11 -14.92
N LEU A 53 -6.14 5.34 -15.50
CA LEU A 53 -6.36 6.24 -16.62
C LEU A 53 -6.02 7.69 -16.26
N GLY A 54 -6.52 8.17 -15.12
CA GLY A 54 -6.31 9.53 -14.65
C GLY A 54 -4.82 9.85 -14.48
N VAL A 55 -4.08 8.98 -13.80
CA VAL A 55 -2.63 9.13 -13.61
C VAL A 55 -1.89 9.06 -14.95
N ALA A 56 -2.27 8.15 -15.85
CA ALA A 56 -1.66 8.06 -17.17
C ALA A 56 -1.87 9.34 -17.99
N LEU A 57 -3.08 9.90 -17.97
CA LEU A 57 -3.42 11.15 -18.64
C LEU A 57 -2.68 12.34 -18.02
N GLU A 58 -2.62 12.42 -16.70
CA GLU A 58 -1.90 13.48 -15.98
C GLU A 58 -0.42 13.51 -16.35
N PHE A 59 0.25 12.36 -16.35
CA PHE A 59 1.66 12.27 -16.74
C PHE A 59 1.87 12.51 -18.24
N ARG A 60 0.92 12.12 -19.09
CA ARG A 60 0.98 12.46 -20.52
C ARG A 60 0.87 13.97 -20.75
N ILE A 61 -0.03 14.65 -20.05
CA ILE A 61 -0.16 16.11 -20.10
C ILE A 61 1.13 16.77 -19.60
N LEU A 62 1.73 16.24 -18.53
CA LEU A 62 3.01 16.71 -18.02
C LEU A 62 4.13 16.56 -19.06
N ASP A 63 4.22 15.40 -19.73
CA ASP A 63 5.20 15.13 -20.78
C ASP A 63 5.04 16.08 -21.97
N ASP A 64 3.80 16.28 -22.43
CA ASP A 64 3.49 17.18 -23.54
C ASP A 64 3.84 18.63 -23.17
N THR A 65 3.60 19.03 -21.92
CA THR A 65 3.97 20.36 -21.40
C THR A 65 5.49 20.53 -21.36
N ILE A 66 6.24 19.52 -20.88
CA ILE A 66 7.70 19.55 -20.84
C ILE A 66 8.27 19.67 -22.26
N LYS A 67 7.76 18.89 -23.21
CA LYS A 67 8.20 18.93 -24.63
C LYS A 67 7.93 20.30 -25.26
N THR A 68 6.72 20.83 -25.07
CA THR A 68 6.36 22.16 -25.60
C THR A 68 7.25 23.27 -25.04
N LEU A 69 7.57 23.22 -23.74
CA LEU A 69 8.51 24.17 -23.12
C LEU A 69 9.94 23.99 -23.66
N GLY A 70 10.38 22.74 -23.83
CA GLY A 70 11.67 22.40 -24.42
C GLY A 70 11.82 22.94 -25.86
N GLU A 71 10.79 22.81 -26.68
CA GLU A 71 10.73 23.38 -28.03
C GLU A 71 10.79 24.90 -27.99
N LYS A 72 9.98 25.55 -27.15
CA LYS A 72 9.94 27.01 -27.03
C LYS A 72 11.28 27.61 -26.60
N HIS A 73 11.99 26.94 -25.70
CA HIS A 73 13.27 27.39 -25.17
C HIS A 73 14.48 26.76 -25.89
N GLN A 74 14.25 25.99 -26.96
CA GLN A 74 15.27 25.26 -27.71
C GLN A 74 16.24 24.46 -26.81
N ILE A 75 15.70 23.76 -25.82
CA ILE A 75 16.48 22.98 -24.84
C ILE A 75 16.83 21.62 -25.45
N THR A 76 18.09 21.46 -25.85
CA THR A 76 18.59 20.31 -26.63
C THR A 76 18.30 18.94 -25.99
N TRP A 77 18.56 18.78 -24.69
CA TRP A 77 18.34 17.49 -24.00
C TRP A 77 16.86 17.10 -23.92
N ILE A 78 15.93 18.06 -23.91
CA ILE A 78 14.48 17.76 -23.92
C ILE A 78 14.06 17.28 -25.31
N LEU A 79 14.62 17.87 -26.35
CA LEU A 79 14.28 17.54 -27.73
C LEU A 79 14.87 16.19 -28.16
N GLU A 80 16.07 15.87 -27.67
CA GLU A 80 16.82 14.69 -28.12
C GLU A 80 16.63 13.47 -27.19
N ASP A 81 16.59 13.66 -25.88
CA ASP A 81 16.67 12.55 -24.91
C ASP A 81 15.38 12.30 -24.11
N PHE A 82 14.54 13.32 -23.92
CA PHE A 82 13.36 13.19 -23.06
C PHE A 82 12.24 12.38 -23.73
N ARG A 83 11.91 11.23 -23.15
CA ARG A 83 10.85 10.34 -23.65
C ARG A 83 9.53 10.52 -22.93
N THR A 84 9.54 10.26 -21.63
CA THR A 84 8.36 10.28 -20.78
C THR A 84 8.77 10.35 -19.30
N THR A 85 7.94 10.98 -18.48
CA THR A 85 8.00 10.93 -17.02
C THR A 85 7.33 9.68 -16.45
N MET A 86 6.55 8.95 -17.25
CA MET A 86 5.89 7.72 -16.80
C MET A 86 6.89 6.60 -16.53
N GLY A 87 6.65 5.88 -15.44
CA GLY A 87 7.54 4.80 -15.04
C GLY A 87 7.15 4.13 -13.74
N LEU A 88 7.89 3.07 -13.41
CA LEU A 88 7.64 2.22 -12.25
C LEU A 88 7.67 2.99 -10.93
N PHE A 89 8.66 3.88 -10.77
CA PHE A 89 8.88 4.67 -9.55
C PHE A 89 8.37 6.11 -9.63
N SER A 90 7.59 6.45 -10.66
CA SER A 90 6.95 7.75 -10.83
C SER A 90 5.42 7.59 -10.85
N SER A 91 4.82 7.53 -12.03
CA SER A 91 3.37 7.35 -12.23
C SER A 91 2.86 6.02 -11.66
N GLY A 92 3.60 4.92 -11.84
CA GLY A 92 3.23 3.61 -11.29
C GLY A 92 3.25 3.60 -9.76
N LEU A 93 4.27 4.21 -9.17
CA LEU A 93 4.38 4.36 -7.72
C LEU A 93 3.24 5.21 -7.15
N GLY A 94 2.98 6.38 -7.77
CA GLY A 94 1.89 7.26 -7.39
C GLY A 94 0.53 6.56 -7.45
N ALA A 95 0.26 5.86 -8.56
CA ALA A 95 -0.98 5.11 -8.75
C ALA A 95 -1.19 4.05 -7.67
N GLN A 96 -0.15 3.33 -7.25
CA GLN A 96 -0.28 2.33 -6.17
C GLN A 96 -0.46 2.99 -4.79
N LEU A 97 0.25 4.08 -4.52
CA LEU A 97 0.12 4.81 -3.26
C LEU A 97 -1.28 5.40 -3.06
N THR A 98 -2.05 5.64 -4.13
CA THR A 98 -3.44 6.13 -4.03
C THR A 98 -4.36 5.23 -3.20
N TRP A 99 -4.02 3.95 -3.01
CA TRP A 99 -4.84 3.06 -2.20
C TRP A 99 -4.11 2.47 -1.00
N THR A 100 -2.80 2.21 -1.11
CA THR A 100 -2.05 1.68 0.02
C THR A 100 -1.93 2.71 1.14
N LEU A 101 -1.76 4.00 0.81
CA LEU A 101 -1.71 5.07 1.81
C LEU A 101 -3.04 5.19 2.54
N PRO A 102 -4.21 5.35 1.88
CA PRO A 102 -5.47 5.37 2.58
C PRO A 102 -5.71 4.19 3.53
N PHE A 103 -5.39 2.97 3.09
CA PHE A 103 -5.52 1.79 3.95
C PHE A 103 -4.61 1.87 5.17
N GLY A 104 -3.32 2.14 4.98
CA GLY A 104 -2.38 2.29 6.08
C GLY A 104 -2.76 3.43 7.03
N LEU A 105 -3.26 4.55 6.50
CA LEU A 105 -3.73 5.70 7.27
C LEU A 105 -4.91 5.34 8.17
N LEU A 106 -5.94 4.70 7.61
CA LEU A 106 -7.11 4.27 8.39
C LEU A 106 -6.73 3.26 9.48
N ILE A 107 -5.82 2.34 9.19
CA ILE A 107 -5.29 1.41 10.20
C ILE A 107 -4.59 2.19 11.32
N MET A 108 -3.69 3.12 10.98
CA MET A 108 -2.96 3.90 12.00
C MET A 108 -3.87 4.85 12.78
N PHE A 109 -4.91 5.42 12.17
CA PHE A 109 -5.93 6.19 12.88
C PHE A 109 -6.67 5.31 13.88
N ALA A 110 -7.07 4.10 13.50
CA ALA A 110 -7.72 3.17 14.42
C ALA A 110 -6.81 2.74 15.58
N VAL A 111 -5.52 2.51 15.31
CA VAL A 111 -4.50 2.17 16.31
C VAL A 111 -4.33 3.29 17.31
N PHE A 112 -4.08 4.52 16.84
CA PHE A 112 -3.87 5.66 17.74
C PHE A 112 -5.13 6.13 18.44
N ASN A 113 -6.32 5.91 17.88
CA ASN A 113 -7.58 6.18 18.58
C ASN A 113 -7.83 5.23 19.76
N ARG A 114 -7.17 4.06 19.79
CA ARG A 114 -7.23 3.09 20.89
C ARG A 114 -6.01 3.15 21.82
N PHE A 115 -5.01 3.98 21.49
CA PHE A 115 -3.79 4.12 22.26
C PHE A 115 -4.04 4.96 23.52
N ASP A 116 -3.68 4.44 24.68
CA ASP A 116 -3.79 5.15 25.95
C ASP A 116 -2.61 6.13 26.13
N PRO A 117 -2.85 7.46 26.23
CA PRO A 117 -1.80 8.45 26.47
C PRO A 117 -1.02 8.25 27.78
N SER A 118 -1.58 7.50 28.74
CA SER A 118 -0.94 7.27 30.05
C SER A 118 0.45 6.64 29.94
N TYR A 119 0.71 5.81 28.92
CA TYR A 119 2.03 5.25 28.67
C TYR A 119 3.10 6.31 28.34
N GLU A 120 2.69 7.39 27.67
CA GLU A 120 3.59 8.50 27.36
C GLU A 120 3.81 9.41 28.56
N GLU A 121 2.76 9.66 29.34
CA GLU A 121 2.82 10.44 30.57
C GLU A 121 3.74 9.75 31.57
N ALA A 122 3.57 8.45 31.80
CA ALA A 122 4.44 7.65 32.67
C ALA A 122 5.91 7.68 32.21
N ALA A 123 6.18 7.59 30.89
CA ALA A 123 7.54 7.71 30.38
C ALA A 123 8.14 9.11 30.64
N ARG A 124 7.36 10.17 30.48
CA ARG A 124 7.81 11.55 30.76
C ARG A 124 8.01 11.79 32.25
N ASP A 125 7.18 11.20 33.11
CA ASP A 125 7.33 11.28 34.58
C ASP A 125 8.64 10.62 35.05
N LEU A 126 9.09 9.58 34.35
CA LEU A 126 10.40 8.95 34.54
C LEU A 126 11.57 9.75 33.91
N GLY A 127 11.31 10.96 33.41
CA GLY A 127 12.31 11.85 32.82
C GLY A 127 12.67 11.55 31.35
N ALA A 128 11.90 10.72 30.64
CA ALA A 128 12.15 10.46 29.22
C ALA A 128 11.75 11.67 28.35
N GLY A 129 12.67 12.12 27.49
CA GLY A 129 12.37 13.14 26.48
C GLY A 129 11.52 12.60 25.32
N PRO A 130 10.97 13.46 24.44
CA PRO A 130 9.98 13.08 23.41
C PRO A 130 10.42 11.93 22.50
N TRP A 131 11.69 11.94 22.05
CA TRP A 131 12.22 10.88 21.22
C TRP A 131 12.30 9.55 21.96
N LYS A 132 12.76 9.57 23.21
CA LYS A 132 12.87 8.38 24.06
C LYS A 132 11.50 7.81 24.42
N THR A 133 10.53 8.66 24.77
CA THR A 133 9.13 8.27 24.97
C THR A 133 8.57 7.58 23.72
N PHE A 134 8.83 8.13 22.53
CA PHE A 134 8.38 7.50 21.29
C PHE A 134 9.04 6.14 21.06
N THR A 135 10.37 6.04 21.16
CA THR A 135 11.09 4.81 20.81
C THR A 135 10.92 3.69 21.84
N GLU A 136 10.80 4.03 23.13
CA GLU A 136 10.76 3.03 24.21
C GLU A 136 9.35 2.73 24.71
N ALA A 137 8.40 3.65 24.60
CA ALA A 137 7.01 3.42 25.03
C ALA A 137 6.05 3.25 23.83
N VAL A 138 6.00 4.23 22.92
CA VAL A 138 4.98 4.24 21.85
C VAL A 138 5.27 3.19 20.78
N LEU A 139 6.48 3.21 20.22
CA LEU A 139 6.87 2.39 19.08
C LEU A 139 6.72 0.89 19.35
N PRO A 140 7.16 0.32 20.50
CA PRO A 140 6.98 -1.10 20.78
C PRO A 140 5.51 -1.52 20.87
N ILE A 141 4.64 -0.64 21.39
CA ILE A 141 3.19 -0.90 21.50
C ILE A 141 2.54 -0.94 20.12
N ILE A 142 2.91 -0.02 19.21
CA ILE A 142 2.33 0.06 17.86
C ILE A 142 3.08 -0.79 16.82
N ALA A 143 4.26 -1.34 17.14
CA ALA A 143 5.10 -2.09 16.21
C ALA A 143 4.36 -3.29 15.57
N PRO A 144 3.56 -4.09 16.29
CA PRO A 144 2.78 -5.16 15.66
C PRO A 144 1.80 -4.62 14.60
N SER A 145 1.21 -3.45 14.84
CA SER A 145 0.33 -2.79 13.88
C SER A 145 1.09 -2.26 12.66
N LEU A 146 2.30 -1.73 12.84
CA LEU A 146 3.15 -1.30 11.74
C LEU A 146 3.58 -2.47 10.84
N ILE A 147 3.86 -3.64 11.41
CA ILE A 147 4.09 -4.86 10.64
C ILE A 147 2.84 -5.21 9.83
N GLY A 148 1.65 -5.11 10.43
CA GLY A 148 0.38 -5.27 9.72
C GLY A 148 0.26 -4.32 8.53
N VAL A 149 0.50 -3.01 8.73
CA VAL A 149 0.49 -2.01 7.66
C VAL A 149 1.53 -2.33 6.58
N ALA A 150 2.72 -2.78 6.95
CA ALA A 150 3.77 -3.17 6.01
C ALA A 150 3.32 -4.34 5.13
N LEU A 151 2.79 -5.41 5.74
CA LEU A 151 2.33 -6.58 5.02
C LEU A 151 1.16 -6.25 4.09
N PHE A 152 0.22 -5.41 4.54
CA PHE A 152 -0.85 -4.90 3.68
C PHE A 152 -0.28 -4.08 2.52
N GLY A 153 0.51 -3.05 2.79
CA GLY A 153 1.08 -2.19 1.75
C GLY A 153 1.89 -2.96 0.70
N PHE A 154 2.65 -3.97 1.12
CA PHE A 154 3.36 -4.86 0.19
C PHE A 154 2.40 -5.70 -0.63
N THR A 155 1.47 -6.42 0.01
CA THR A 155 0.55 -7.35 -0.66
C THR A 155 -0.29 -6.62 -1.70
N LEU A 156 -0.89 -5.51 -1.28
CA LEU A 156 -1.75 -4.64 -2.09
C LEU A 156 -1.04 -3.96 -3.26
N SER A 157 0.30 -3.85 -3.21
CA SER A 157 1.11 -3.30 -4.30
C SER A 157 1.60 -4.40 -5.24
N TYR A 158 1.97 -5.54 -4.66
CA TYR A 158 2.56 -6.66 -5.39
C TYR A 158 1.55 -7.34 -6.33
N ASP A 159 0.27 -7.41 -5.93
CA ASP A 159 -0.81 -7.99 -6.72
C ASP A 159 -1.58 -6.97 -7.60
N GLU A 160 -1.20 -5.69 -7.57
CA GLU A 160 -1.97 -4.63 -8.21
C GLU A 160 -1.83 -4.64 -9.74
N LEU A 161 -2.91 -5.03 -10.40
CA LEU A 161 -3.04 -5.08 -11.86
C LEU A 161 -3.75 -3.84 -12.40
N ALA A 162 -4.89 -3.47 -11.83
CA ALA A 162 -5.79 -2.49 -12.42
C ALA A 162 -5.20 -1.08 -12.39
N ARG A 163 -4.69 -0.63 -11.23
CA ARG A 163 -4.04 0.70 -11.09
C ARG A 163 -2.72 0.78 -11.84
N SER A 164 -2.04 -0.36 -12.01
CA SER A 164 -0.79 -0.44 -12.77
C SER A 164 -1.00 -0.44 -14.29
N SER A 165 -2.17 -0.90 -14.76
CA SER A 165 -2.41 -1.23 -16.18
C SER A 165 -2.08 -0.15 -17.20
N GLN A 166 -2.31 1.11 -16.85
CA GLN A 166 -2.06 2.26 -17.72
C GLN A 166 -1.08 3.25 -17.11
N ALA A 167 -0.89 3.22 -15.79
CA ALA A 167 -0.01 4.16 -15.10
C ALA A 167 1.47 3.77 -15.12
N ILE A 168 1.84 2.51 -15.39
CA ILE A 168 3.22 2.04 -15.11
C ILE A 168 4.26 2.38 -16.19
N GLY A 169 3.82 2.94 -17.32
CA GLY A 169 4.65 3.29 -18.46
C GLY A 169 5.12 2.07 -19.25
N GLY A 170 6.36 2.10 -19.74
CA GLY A 170 6.89 1.06 -20.65
C GLY A 170 7.35 -0.25 -19.98
N LEU A 171 7.35 -0.35 -18.65
CA LEU A 171 7.82 -1.53 -17.91
C LEU A 171 6.68 -2.23 -17.19
N ASN A 172 6.39 -3.47 -17.58
CA ASN A 172 5.34 -4.24 -16.92
C ASN A 172 5.75 -4.78 -15.54
N THR A 173 4.78 -4.82 -14.63
CA THR A 173 4.82 -5.59 -13.39
C THR A 173 4.43 -7.04 -13.65
N LEU A 174 4.75 -7.93 -12.72
CA LEU A 174 4.42 -9.35 -12.78
C LEU A 174 2.92 -9.60 -13.06
N PRO A 175 1.94 -8.96 -12.38
CA PRO A 175 0.54 -9.17 -12.70
C PRO A 175 0.17 -8.78 -14.15
N LEU A 176 0.79 -7.72 -14.68
CA LEU A 176 0.57 -7.29 -16.07
C LEU A 176 1.21 -8.25 -17.07
N GLU A 177 2.42 -8.75 -16.79
CA GLU A 177 3.08 -9.78 -17.61
C GLU A 177 2.25 -11.06 -17.63
N LEU A 178 1.77 -11.53 -16.47
CA LEU A 178 0.92 -12.72 -16.36
C LEU A 178 -0.40 -12.57 -17.10
N ARG A 179 -1.06 -11.40 -17.01
CA ARG A 179 -2.28 -11.12 -17.77
C ARG A 179 -2.05 -11.22 -19.27
N GLY A 180 -0.94 -10.68 -19.76
CA GLY A 180 -0.57 -10.75 -21.18
C GLY A 180 -0.38 -12.18 -21.67
N LEU A 181 0.14 -13.08 -20.82
CA LEU A 181 0.27 -14.50 -21.14
C LEU A 181 -1.09 -15.19 -21.24
N THR A 182 -2.01 -14.95 -20.31
CA THR A 182 -3.35 -15.55 -20.32
C THR A 182 -4.18 -15.14 -21.53
N THR A 183 -4.00 -13.93 -22.05
CA THR A 183 -4.75 -13.44 -23.23
C THR A 183 -4.15 -13.88 -24.57
N THR A 184 -2.90 -14.35 -24.60
CA THR A 184 -2.17 -14.65 -25.84
C THR A 184 -1.88 -16.15 -25.99
N VAL A 185 -1.78 -16.88 -24.88
CA VAL A 185 -1.52 -18.31 -24.83
C VAL A 185 -2.54 -18.93 -23.87
N THR A 186 -3.60 -19.53 -24.39
CA THR A 186 -4.48 -20.41 -23.61
C THR A 186 -3.74 -21.71 -23.31
N ASP A 187 -2.81 -21.65 -22.37
CA ASP A 187 -2.13 -22.82 -21.81
C ASP A 187 -2.97 -23.38 -20.65
N PRO A 188 -3.47 -24.63 -20.74
CA PRO A 188 -4.26 -25.28 -19.68
C PRO A 188 -3.57 -25.32 -18.31
N THR A 189 -2.25 -25.14 -18.25
CA THR A 189 -1.48 -25.11 -17.01
C THR A 189 -1.91 -23.99 -16.05
N ILE A 190 -2.40 -22.85 -16.56
CA ILE A 190 -2.89 -21.74 -15.71
C ILE A 190 -4.15 -22.16 -14.95
N TYR A 191 -5.09 -22.84 -15.60
CA TYR A 191 -6.30 -23.35 -14.93
C TYR A 191 -5.98 -24.46 -13.92
N ALA A 192 -5.01 -25.31 -14.22
CA ALA A 192 -4.54 -26.33 -13.29
C ALA A 192 -3.90 -25.70 -12.03
N LEU A 193 -3.04 -24.68 -12.20
CA LEU A 193 -2.44 -23.94 -11.09
C LEU A 193 -3.51 -23.21 -10.25
N GLY A 194 -4.51 -22.60 -10.88
CA GLY A 194 -5.63 -21.97 -10.19
C GLY A 194 -6.46 -22.96 -9.36
N THR A 195 -6.70 -24.16 -9.90
CA THR A 195 -7.42 -25.23 -9.18
C THR A 195 -6.60 -25.75 -7.99
N LEU A 196 -5.30 -25.96 -8.17
CA LEU A 196 -4.38 -26.39 -7.10
C LEU A 196 -4.29 -25.38 -5.96
N THR A 197 -4.05 -24.11 -6.29
CA THR A 197 -3.97 -23.02 -5.29
C THR A 197 -5.27 -22.85 -4.52
N THR A 198 -6.41 -22.96 -5.19
CA THR A 198 -7.74 -22.95 -4.55
C THR A 198 -7.91 -24.16 -3.61
N GLY A 199 -7.57 -25.36 -4.06
CA GLY A 199 -7.66 -26.58 -3.24
C GLY A 199 -6.76 -26.54 -2.00
N ILE A 200 -5.54 -26.02 -2.14
CA ILE A 200 -4.62 -25.81 -1.01
C ILE A 200 -5.21 -24.78 -0.03
N SER A 201 -5.74 -23.67 -0.54
CA SER A 201 -6.34 -22.63 0.30
C SER A 201 -7.52 -23.15 1.11
N PHE A 202 -8.42 -23.92 0.49
CA PHE A 202 -9.53 -24.56 1.21
C PHE A 202 -9.05 -25.56 2.26
N THR A 203 -7.99 -26.31 1.96
CA THR A 203 -7.41 -27.26 2.92
C THR A 203 -6.85 -26.52 4.13
N VAL A 204 -6.08 -25.45 3.92
CA VAL A 204 -5.51 -24.63 5.00
C VAL A 204 -6.61 -23.99 5.85
N ILE A 205 -7.63 -23.41 5.22
CA ILE A 205 -8.79 -22.81 5.93
C ILE A 205 -9.52 -23.89 6.74
N GLY A 206 -9.78 -25.06 6.15
CA GLY A 206 -10.43 -26.18 6.82
C GLY A 206 -9.66 -26.66 8.05
N LEU A 207 -8.33 -26.79 7.95
CA LEU A 207 -7.47 -27.15 9.07
C LEU A 207 -7.46 -26.08 10.17
N ALA A 208 -7.38 -24.79 9.80
CA ALA A 208 -7.42 -23.68 10.74
C ALA A 208 -8.76 -23.63 11.51
N LEU A 209 -9.88 -23.83 10.82
CA LEU A 209 -11.20 -23.92 11.46
C LEU A 209 -11.30 -25.14 12.36
N ALA A 210 -10.85 -26.31 11.92
CA ALA A 210 -10.82 -27.52 12.75
C ALA A 210 -9.98 -27.32 14.03
N PHE A 211 -8.82 -26.68 13.90
CA PHE A 211 -7.97 -26.32 15.03
C PHE A 211 -8.67 -25.33 15.98
N TYR A 212 -9.31 -24.28 15.46
CA TYR A 212 -10.07 -23.32 16.26
C TYR A 212 -11.23 -23.99 17.02
N PHE A 213 -12.03 -24.83 16.34
CA PHE A 213 -13.15 -25.53 16.98
C PHE A 213 -12.69 -26.56 18.01
N THR A 214 -11.58 -27.26 17.78
CA THR A 214 -11.02 -28.20 18.77
C THR A 214 -10.47 -27.48 20.01
N MET A 215 -9.79 -26.34 19.85
CA MET A 215 -9.37 -25.50 20.98
C MET A 215 -10.58 -24.94 21.76
N ARG A 216 -11.62 -24.46 21.07
CA ARG A 216 -12.83 -23.93 21.72
C ARG A 216 -13.59 -25.00 22.49
N ARG A 217 -13.71 -26.22 21.96
CA ARG A 217 -14.30 -27.37 22.68
C ARG A 217 -13.50 -27.72 23.93
N ARG A 218 -12.17 -27.68 23.87
CA ARG A 218 -11.29 -27.92 25.04
C ARG A 218 -11.40 -26.81 26.09
N ALA A 219 -11.63 -25.56 25.69
CA ALA A 219 -11.83 -24.44 26.62
C ALA A 219 -13.20 -24.49 27.33
N SER A 220 -14.27 -24.91 26.64
CA SER A 220 -15.60 -25.05 27.25
C SER A 220 -15.73 -26.25 28.20
N GLY A 221 -14.87 -27.26 28.10
CA GLY A 221 -14.83 -28.41 29.00
C GLY A 221 -14.08 -28.20 30.32
N LYS A 222 -13.58 -26.98 30.59
CA LYS A 222 -12.76 -26.65 31.77
C LYS A 222 -13.47 -25.80 32.84
N LYS A 223 -14.80 -25.67 32.78
CA LYS A 223 -15.61 -25.15 33.89
C LYS A 223 -16.02 -26.32 34.80
N ILE A 224 -15.21 -26.57 35.83
CA ILE A 224 -15.59 -27.29 37.05
C ILE A 224 -15.24 -26.36 38.20
#